data_AF-A0A8S3D2D2-F1
#
_entry.id   AF-A0A8S3D2D2-F1
#
_cell.length_a   1.000
_cell.length_b   1.000
_cell.length_c   1.000
_cell.angle_alpha   90.00
_cell.angle_beta   90.00
_cell.angle_gamma   90.00
#
_symmetry.space_group_name_H-M   'P 1'
#
loop_
_entity.id
_entity.type
_entity.pdbx_description
1 polymer ?
#
loop_
_entity_poly.entity_id
_entity_poly.type
_entity_poly.pdbx_seq_one_letter_code
_entity_poly.pdbx_strand_id
1 'polypeptide(L)' 'TPKPGWQYVNVVGAFHDLNVPIVFETDVNAPAMTEAALLGDTSAAYITIGTGYSTNRFLE' A
#
# COMPACT_ATOMS: atom_id res chain seq x y z
N THR A 1 -6.86 -0.61 10.39
CA THR A 1 -6.55 -1.43 11.59
C THR A 1 -7.37 -0.95 12.78
N PRO A 2 -7.93 -1.82 13.64
CA PRO A 2 -8.66 -1.41 14.84
C PRO A 2 -7.74 -1.07 16.03
N LYS A 3 -6.41 -1.10 15.84
CA LYS A 3 -5.44 -0.79 16.88
C LYS A 3 -5.71 0.61 17.47
N PRO A 4 -5.77 0.76 18.81
CA PRO A 4 -5.99 2.06 19.44
C PRO A 4 -4.99 3.12 18.97
N GLY A 5 -5.47 4.34 18.78
CA GLY A 5 -4.62 5.47 18.37
C GLY A 5 -4.20 5.47 16.90
N TRP A 6 -4.63 4.51 16.06
CA TRP A 6 -4.31 4.50 14.62
C TRP A 6 -5.35 5.19 13.74
N GLN A 7 -6.53 5.52 14.27
CA GLN A 7 -7.52 6.27 13.53
C GLN A 7 -7.07 7.73 13.38
N TYR A 8 -7.17 8.25 12.15
CA TYR A 8 -6.87 9.65 11.81
C TYR A 8 -5.42 10.10 12.10
N VAL A 9 -4.47 9.16 12.17
CA VAL A 9 -3.05 9.48 12.36
C VAL A 9 -2.46 10.06 11.08
N ASN A 10 -1.73 11.16 11.22
CA ASN A 10 -0.87 11.67 10.16
C ASN A 10 0.43 10.85 10.08
N VAL A 11 0.36 9.70 9.40
CA VAL A 11 1.51 8.79 9.25
C VAL A 11 2.64 9.47 8.46
N VAL A 12 2.31 10.15 7.36
CA VAL A 12 3.31 10.83 6.51
C VAL A 12 4.01 11.97 7.25
N GLY A 13 3.27 12.73 8.06
CA GLY A 13 3.83 13.84 8.85
C GLY A 13 4.89 13.42 9.86
N ALA A 14 4.87 12.17 10.32
CA ALA A 14 5.91 11.63 11.21
C ALA A 14 7.30 11.59 10.55
N PHE A 15 7.36 11.67 9.22
CA PHE A 15 8.58 11.60 8.43
C PHE A 15 8.97 12.93 7.78
N HIS A 16 8.32 14.05 8.15
CA HIS A 16 8.52 15.35 7.49
C HIS A 16 9.97 15.83 7.49
N ASP A 17 10.73 15.53 8.55
CA ASP A 17 12.13 15.93 8.71
C ASP A 17 13.09 15.27 7.69
N LEU A 18 12.64 14.24 6.99
CA LEU A 18 13.45 13.58 5.96
C LEU A 18 13.65 14.47 4.72
N ASN A 19 12.80 15.48 4.52
CA ASN A 19 12.90 16.44 3.41
C ASN A 19 13.07 15.78 2.02
N VAL A 20 12.37 14.67 1.79
CA VAL A 20 12.34 13.93 0.52
C VAL A 20 10.88 13.63 0.12
N PRO A 21 10.59 13.36 -1.16
CA PRO A 21 9.28 12.86 -1.56
C PRO A 21 8.92 11.57 -0.82
N ILE A 22 7.72 11.50 -0.26
CA ILE A 22 7.20 10.32 0.44
C ILE A 22 5.94 9.84 -0.28
N VAL A 23 5.96 8.59 -0.71
CA VAL A 23 4.77 7.89 -1.22
C VAL A 23 4.18 7.07 -0.08
N PHE A 24 2.88 7.17 0.14
CA PHE A 24 2.16 6.42 1.16
C PHE A 24 1.17 5.48 0.50
N GLU A 25 1.29 4.20 0.82
CA GLU A 25 0.52 3.15 0.17
C GLU A 25 0.16 2.02 1.15
N THR A 26 -0.89 1.29 0.84
CA THR A 26 -1.27 0.06 1.52
C THR A 26 -0.23 -1.05 1.28
N ASP A 27 -0.13 -1.97 2.23
CA ASP A 27 0.75 -3.14 2.17
C ASP A 27 0.41 -4.12 1.03
N VAL A 28 -0.76 -3.99 0.41
CA VAL A 28 -1.19 -4.79 -0.76
C VAL A 28 -1.12 -4.08 -2.09
N ASN A 29 -1.24 -2.75 -2.16
CA ASN A 29 -1.18 -2.04 -3.44
C ASN A 29 0.26 -1.87 -3.92
N ALA A 30 1.21 -1.55 -3.03
CA ALA A 30 2.62 -1.40 -3.39
C ALA A 30 3.20 -2.64 -4.11
N PRO A 31 3.01 -3.88 -3.60
CA PRO A 31 3.42 -5.07 -4.34
C PRO A 31 2.57 -5.31 -5.59
N ALA A 32 1.24 -5.06 -5.57
CA ALA A 32 0.38 -5.24 -6.75
C ALA A 32 0.85 -4.40 -7.95
N MET A 33 1.15 -3.13 -7.73
CA MET A 33 1.68 -2.22 -8.74
C MET A 33 3.05 -2.68 -9.27
N THR A 34 3.90 -3.18 -8.38
CA THR A 34 5.24 -3.67 -8.73
C THR A 34 5.15 -4.92 -9.61
N GLU A 35 4.33 -5.90 -9.23
CA GLU A 35 4.10 -7.12 -10.01
C GLU A 35 3.50 -6.81 -11.38
N ALA A 36 2.47 -5.95 -11.43
CA ALA A 36 1.84 -5.53 -12.68
C ALA A 36 2.85 -4.85 -13.62
N ALA A 37 3.65 -3.92 -13.09
CA ALA A 37 4.67 -3.21 -13.87
C ALA A 37 5.79 -4.12 -14.39
N LEU A 38 6.23 -5.10 -13.58
CA LEU A 38 7.28 -6.05 -13.97
C LEU A 38 6.81 -7.04 -15.04
N LEU A 39 5.53 -7.42 -15.01
CA LEU A 39 4.92 -8.33 -15.97
C LEU A 39 4.38 -7.63 -17.22
N GLY A 40 4.27 -6.29 -17.18
CA GLY A 40 3.65 -5.50 -18.25
C GLY A 40 2.13 -5.67 -18.32
N ASP A 41 1.51 -6.07 -17.22
CA ASP A 41 0.06 -6.25 -17.11
C ASP A 41 -0.62 -4.92 -16.78
N THR A 42 -1.70 -4.60 -17.49
CA THR A 42 -2.50 -3.39 -17.24
C THR A 42 -3.59 -3.61 -16.19
N SER A 43 -3.73 -4.84 -15.69
CA SER A 43 -4.72 -5.22 -14.68
C SER A 43 -4.22 -6.38 -13.84
N ALA A 44 -4.28 -6.22 -12.52
CA ALA A 44 -3.88 -7.25 -11.58
C ALA A 44 -4.83 -7.33 -10.37
N ALA A 45 -4.96 -8.53 -9.83
CA ALA A 45 -5.57 -8.77 -8.53
C ALA A 45 -4.51 -9.37 -7.60
N TYR A 46 -4.18 -8.66 -6.52
CA TYR A 46 -3.17 -9.08 -5.56
C TYR A 46 -3.84 -9.43 -4.23
N ILE A 47 -3.57 -10.62 -3.71
CA ILE A 47 -4.19 -11.15 -2.50
C ILE A 47 -3.10 -11.66 -1.57
N THR A 48 -3.07 -11.13 -0.35
CA THR A 48 -2.24 -11.70 0.73
C THR A 48 -3.09 -12.60 1.61
N ILE A 49 -2.56 -13.79 1.91
CA ILE A 49 -3.19 -14.76 2.81
C ILE A 49 -2.26 -14.95 4.01
N GLY A 50 -2.68 -14.46 5.17
CA GLY A 50 -1.92 -14.53 6.43
C GLY A 50 -2.82 -14.35 7.64
N THR A 51 -2.34 -13.68 8.69
CA THR A 51 -3.10 -13.41 9.93
C THR A 51 -4.36 -12.56 9.69
N GLY A 52 -4.47 -11.93 8.52
CA GLY A 52 -5.69 -11.36 7.94
C GLY A 52 -5.70 -11.57 6.41
N TYR A 53 -6.83 -11.30 5.77
CA TYR A 53 -6.95 -11.25 4.30
C TYR A 53 -7.04 -9.79 3.85
N SER A 54 -6.36 -9.45 2.75
CA SER A 54 -6.43 -8.13 2.11
C SER A 54 -6.30 -8.31 0.59
N THR A 55 -7.00 -7.45 -0.16
CA THR A 55 -7.06 -7.52 -1.63
C THR A 55 -6.87 -6.14 -2.23
N ASN A 56 -6.17 -6.10 -3.36
CA ASN A 56 -6.06 -4.93 -4.21
C ASN A 56 -6.44 -5.26 -5.66
N ARG A 57 -7.07 -4.30 -6.34
CA ARG A 57 -7.31 -4.30 -7.77
C ARG A 57 -6.58 -3.10 -8.38
N PHE A 58 -5.63 -3.39 -9.26
CA PHE A 58 -4.94 -2.39 -10.06
C PHE A 58 -5.56 -2.35 -11.47
N LEU A 59 -5.78 -1.15 -11.99
CA LEU A 59 -6.23 -0.87 -13.37
C LEU A 59 -5.50 0.39 -13.84
N GLU A 60 -4.81 0.31 -14.97
CA GLU A 60 -4.32 1.48 -15.71
C GLU A 60 -5.33 1.99 -16.75
#